data_AF-A0A4Y7SVJ7-F1
#
_entry.id   AF-A0A4Y7SVJ7-F1
#
_cell.length_a   1.000
_cell.length_b   1.000
_cell.length_c   1.000
_cell.angle_alpha   90.00
_cell.angle_beta   90.00
_cell.angle_gamma   90.00
#
_symmetry.space_group_name_H-M   'P 1'
#
loop_
_entity.id
_entity.type
_entity.pdbx_description
1 polymer ?
#
loop_
_entity_poly.entity_id
_entity_poly.type
_entity_poly.pdbx_seq_one_letter_code
_entity_poly.pdbx_strand_id
1 'polypeptide(L)'
;WFTEALTSLQSYELGKEWSNLVKKWESMERMLGQGHGTKSQQGHLPVEGRPEEWQRWTSKSWHGVRAYGKIPSIDDPAEFGFAVAKWWSSIQPSFRASGNAFPLPVYSDPNHSDEQDTWAHLRQGGQNGFVSIVIMMAWW
;
A
#
# COMPACT_ATOMS: atom_id res chain seq x y z
N TRP A 1 -0.91 -6.27 -14.87
CA TRP A 1 -1.21 -6.09 -13.43
C TRP A 1 -1.65 -4.67 -13.12
N PHE A 2 -0.89 -3.64 -13.55
CA PHE A 2 -1.15 -2.25 -13.20
C PHE A 2 -2.51 -1.74 -13.68
N THR A 3 -2.85 -1.96 -14.95
CA THR A 3 -4.17 -1.58 -15.50
C THR A 3 -5.31 -2.24 -14.72
N GLU A 4 -5.23 -3.55 -14.48
CA GLU A 4 -6.24 -4.29 -13.70
C GLU A 4 -6.39 -3.73 -12.27
N ALA A 5 -5.27 -3.42 -11.61
CA ALA A 5 -5.28 -2.83 -10.28
C ALA A 5 -5.92 -1.43 -10.29
N LEU A 6 -5.55 -0.60 -11.25
CA LEU A 6 -6.08 0.75 -11.40
C LEU A 6 -7.59 0.73 -11.68
N THR A 7 -8.03 -0.10 -12.63
CA THR A 7 -9.45 -0.27 -12.95
C THR A 7 -10.23 -0.74 -11.73
N SER A 8 -9.70 -1.70 -10.98
CA SER A 8 -10.32 -2.16 -9.73
C SER A 8 -10.38 -1.07 -8.67
N LEU A 9 -9.31 -0.31 -8.44
CA LEU A 9 -9.30 0.77 -7.44
C LEU A 9 -10.23 1.94 -7.81
N GLN A 10 -10.37 2.22 -9.12
CA GLN A 10 -11.28 3.24 -9.64
C GLN A 10 -12.76 2.82 -9.57
N SER A 11 -13.08 1.54 -9.45
CA SER A 11 -14.46 1.09 -9.32
C SER A 11 -15.05 1.30 -7.91
N TYR A 12 -14.24 1.66 -6.92
CA TYR A 12 -14.71 1.94 -5.56
C TYR A 12 -15.24 3.39 -5.45
N GLU A 13 -16.48 3.55 -4.99
CA GLU A 13 -17.14 4.85 -4.78
C GLU A 13 -16.94 5.39 -3.35
N LEU A 14 -15.68 5.54 -2.92
CA LEU A 14 -15.32 5.97 -1.56
C LEU A 14 -15.08 7.49 -1.42
N GLY A 15 -15.61 8.28 -2.36
CA GLY A 15 -15.53 9.74 -2.33
C GLY A 15 -14.29 10.36 -2.98
N LYS A 16 -14.13 11.68 -2.75
CA LYS A 16 -13.15 12.52 -3.46
C LYS A 16 -11.73 12.26 -2.97
N GLU A 17 -11.56 12.03 -1.68
CA GLU A 17 -10.30 11.75 -1.00
C GLU A 17 -9.71 10.44 -1.53
N TRP A 18 -10.54 9.40 -1.66
CA TRP A 18 -10.17 8.15 -2.29
C TRP A 18 -9.74 8.35 -3.74
N SER A 19 -10.56 9.04 -4.53
CA SER A 19 -10.25 9.34 -5.93
C SER A 19 -8.91 10.07 -6.08
N ASN A 20 -8.60 11.00 -5.17
CA ASN A 20 -7.33 11.71 -5.15
C ASN A 20 -6.16 10.82 -4.74
N LEU A 21 -6.35 9.91 -3.78
CA LEU A 21 -5.36 8.91 -3.39
C LEU A 21 -5.01 8.00 -4.57
N VAL A 22 -6.01 7.43 -5.25
CA VAL A 22 -5.80 6.53 -6.40
C VAL A 22 -5.05 7.25 -7.52
N LYS A 23 -5.37 8.51 -7.82
CA LYS A 23 -4.62 9.33 -8.79
C LYS A 23 -3.16 9.55 -8.39
N LYS A 24 -2.89 9.83 -7.12
CA LYS A 24 -1.52 10.02 -6.62
C LYS A 24 -0.73 8.72 -6.66
N TRP A 25 -1.34 7.59 -6.28
CA TRP A 25 -0.74 6.27 -6.40
C TRP A 25 -0.45 5.92 -7.87
N GLU A 26 -1.39 6.18 -8.78
CA GLU A 26 -1.21 5.96 -10.22
C GLU A 26 0.01 6.74 -10.76
N SER A 27 0.12 8.02 -10.41
CA SER A 27 1.25 8.86 -10.78
C SER A 27 2.57 8.30 -10.24
N MET A 28 2.59 7.87 -8.98
CA MET A 28 3.76 7.27 -8.35
C MET A 28 4.18 5.97 -9.05
N GLU A 29 3.27 5.05 -9.33
CA GLU A 29 3.59 3.80 -10.05
C GLU A 29 4.13 4.07 -11.45
N ARG A 30 3.58 5.05 -12.18
CA ARG A 30 4.11 5.45 -13.48
C ARG A 30 5.55 5.96 -13.39
N MET A 31 5.86 6.74 -12.36
CA MET A 31 7.24 7.21 -12.10
C MET A 31 8.19 6.05 -11.71
N LEU A 32 7.68 5.03 -11.03
CA LEU A 32 8.44 3.84 -10.63
C LEU A 32 8.52 2.76 -11.73
N GLY A 33 7.99 3.04 -12.92
CA GLY A 33 8.01 2.09 -14.04
C GLY A 33 7.09 0.88 -13.85
N GLN A 34 6.08 0.97 -12.99
CA GLN A 34 5.02 -0.03 -12.82
C GLN A 34 5.56 -1.43 -12.50
N GLY A 35 6.64 -1.51 -11.72
CA GLY A 35 7.31 -2.77 -11.41
C GLY A 35 8.05 -3.40 -12.59
N HIS A 36 8.33 -2.66 -13.67
CA HIS A 36 9.27 -3.03 -14.75
C HIS A 36 10.63 -2.30 -14.62
N GLY A 37 10.81 -1.49 -13.58
CA GLY A 37 12.02 -0.73 -13.30
C GLY A 37 13.19 -1.56 -12.74
N THR A 38 14.22 -0.87 -12.26
CA THR A 38 15.39 -1.50 -11.61
C THR A 38 15.00 -2.27 -10.34
N LYS A 39 15.88 -3.13 -9.79
CA LYS A 39 15.62 -3.86 -8.53
C LYS A 39 15.23 -2.95 -7.36
N SER A 40 15.69 -1.69 -7.34
CA SER A 40 15.30 -0.69 -6.33
C SER A 40 13.89 -0.12 -6.53
N GLN A 41 13.29 -0.31 -7.70
CA GLN A 41 11.91 0.08 -8.04
C GLN A 41 10.94 -1.12 -8.03
N GLN A 42 11.46 -2.35 -8.03
CA GLN A 42 10.74 -3.63 -7.94
C GLN A 42 10.78 -4.26 -6.54
N GLY A 43 10.60 -3.47 -5.50
CA GLY A 43 10.59 -4.01 -4.14
C GLY A 43 9.22 -4.47 -3.66
N HIS A 44 9.20 -4.84 -2.39
CA HIS A 44 8.02 -5.27 -1.67
C HIS A 44 7.98 -4.51 -0.36
N LEU A 45 6.78 -4.13 0.08
CA LEU A 45 6.61 -3.68 1.45
C LEU A 45 6.86 -4.86 2.41
N PRO A 46 7.27 -4.61 3.66
CA PRO A 46 7.44 -5.63 4.68
C PRO A 46 6.22 -6.54 4.80
N VAL A 47 6.46 -7.85 4.91
CA VAL A 47 5.40 -8.87 4.97
C VAL A 47 4.95 -9.11 6.41
N GLU A 48 5.85 -8.88 7.36
CA GLU A 48 5.65 -9.02 8.79
C GLU A 48 4.53 -8.09 9.26
N GLY A 49 3.58 -8.63 10.01
CA GLY A 49 2.46 -7.89 10.60
C GLY A 49 1.36 -7.49 9.62
N ARG A 50 1.45 -7.86 8.33
CA ARG A 50 0.39 -7.61 7.36
C ARG A 50 -0.87 -8.45 7.68
N PRO A 51 -2.09 -7.91 7.50
CA PRO A 51 -3.33 -8.66 7.70
C PRO A 51 -3.38 -10.00 6.96
N GLU A 52 -3.96 -11.03 7.57
CA GLU A 52 -3.99 -12.39 7.01
C GLU A 52 -4.88 -12.46 5.75
N GLU A 53 -5.92 -11.66 5.68
CA GLU A 53 -6.83 -11.52 4.54
C GLU A 53 -6.06 -11.17 3.27
N TRP A 54 -5.02 -10.35 3.39
CA TRP A 54 -4.11 -10.05 2.29
C TRP A 54 -3.38 -11.29 1.81
N GLN A 55 -2.81 -12.08 2.73
CA GLN A 55 -2.09 -13.31 2.37
C GLN A 55 -3.02 -14.33 1.71
N ARG A 56 -4.22 -14.52 2.26
CA ARG A 56 -5.26 -15.41 1.72
C ARG A 56 -5.77 -14.97 0.35
N TRP A 57 -5.87 -13.67 0.10
CA TRP A 57 -6.29 -13.14 -1.21
C TRP A 57 -5.17 -13.25 -2.24
N THR A 58 -3.94 -12.90 -1.85
CA THR A 58 -2.79 -12.92 -2.75
C THR A 58 -2.42 -14.32 -3.21
N SER A 59 -2.63 -15.36 -2.40
CA SER A 59 -2.40 -16.77 -2.79
C SER A 59 -3.31 -17.26 -3.92
N LYS A 60 -4.43 -16.57 -4.16
CA LYS A 60 -5.40 -16.90 -5.23
C LYS A 60 -5.03 -16.27 -6.58
N SER A 61 -3.84 -15.68 -6.72
CA SER A 61 -3.38 -15.08 -7.98
C SER A 61 -3.22 -16.14 -9.07
N TRP A 62 -3.59 -15.78 -10.31
CA TRP A 62 -3.48 -16.64 -11.48
C TRP A 62 -2.61 -15.95 -12.54
N HIS A 63 -1.66 -16.68 -13.16
CA HIS A 63 -0.66 -16.13 -14.10
C HIS A 63 0.06 -14.86 -13.61
N GLY A 64 0.35 -14.78 -12.31
CA GLY A 64 1.03 -13.61 -11.73
C GLY A 64 0.18 -12.34 -11.70
N VAL A 65 -1.14 -12.45 -11.86
CA VAL A 65 -2.11 -11.36 -11.73
C VAL A 65 -3.01 -11.64 -10.54
N ARG A 66 -3.26 -10.62 -9.71
CA ARG A 66 -4.20 -10.73 -8.58
C ARG A 66 -5.64 -10.85 -9.08
N ALA A 67 -6.44 -11.59 -8.33
CA ALA A 67 -7.86 -11.76 -8.62
C ALA A 67 -8.66 -10.54 -8.11
N TYR A 68 -8.49 -9.38 -8.76
CA TYR A 68 -9.14 -8.12 -8.36
C TYR A 68 -10.67 -8.17 -8.32
N GLY A 69 -11.30 -9.01 -9.15
CA GLY A 69 -12.74 -9.27 -9.10
C GLY A 69 -13.20 -10.22 -7.98
N LYS A 70 -12.28 -10.75 -7.16
CA LYS A 70 -12.57 -11.65 -6.04
C LYS A 70 -12.09 -11.02 -4.74
N ILE A 71 -12.77 -9.97 -4.30
CA ILE A 71 -12.52 -9.31 -3.01
C ILE A 71 -12.66 -10.35 -1.88
N PRO A 72 -11.75 -10.41 -0.89
CA PRO A 72 -11.90 -11.33 0.22
C PRO A 72 -13.12 -10.98 1.08
N SER A 73 -13.72 -12.00 1.72
CA SER A 73 -14.66 -11.75 2.82
C SER A 73 -13.87 -11.16 3.98
N ILE A 74 -14.30 -10.01 4.47
CA ILE A 74 -13.78 -9.39 5.69
C ILE A 74 -14.82 -9.64 6.78
N ASP A 75 -14.54 -10.58 7.68
CA ASP A 75 -15.52 -11.05 8.66
C ASP A 75 -15.73 -10.02 9.79
N ASP A 76 -14.65 -9.35 10.21
CA ASP A 76 -14.67 -8.22 11.14
C ASP A 76 -13.95 -7.00 10.52
N PRO A 77 -14.70 -6.04 9.94
CA PRO A 77 -14.12 -4.83 9.37
C PRO A 77 -13.36 -3.97 10.38
N ALA A 78 -13.76 -3.97 11.66
CA ALA A 78 -13.08 -3.17 12.67
C ALA A 78 -11.70 -3.77 12.98
N GLU A 79 -11.63 -5.08 13.23
CA GLU A 79 -10.36 -5.79 13.45
C GLU A 79 -9.43 -5.67 12.24
N PHE A 80 -9.97 -5.82 11.03
CA PHE A 80 -9.21 -5.64 9.79
C PHE A 80 -8.62 -4.23 9.68
N GLY A 81 -9.43 -3.19 9.93
CA GLY A 81 -8.97 -1.80 9.96
C GLY A 81 -7.85 -1.56 10.97
N PHE A 82 -7.97 -2.11 12.18
CA PHE A 82 -6.91 -2.05 13.19
C PHE A 82 -5.63 -2.76 12.73
N ALA A 83 -5.74 -3.93 12.11
CA ALA A 83 -4.59 -4.66 11.58
C ALA A 83 -3.89 -3.88 10.45
N VAL A 84 -4.66 -3.28 9.53
CA VAL A 84 -4.14 -2.42 8.45
C VAL A 84 -3.43 -1.20 9.04
N ALA A 85 -4.05 -0.50 10.01
CA ALA A 85 -3.46 0.67 10.66
C ALA A 85 -2.17 0.33 11.40
N LYS A 86 -2.17 -0.79 12.15
CA LYS A 86 -0.99 -1.29 12.88
C LYS A 86 0.17 -1.60 11.93
N TRP A 87 -0.09 -2.32 10.84
CA TRP A 87 0.91 -2.63 9.82
C TRP A 87 1.43 -1.37 9.13
N TRP A 88 0.54 -0.46 8.74
CA TRP A 88 0.92 0.80 8.14
C TRP A 88 1.84 1.62 9.05
N SER A 89 1.53 1.64 10.36
CA SER A 89 2.35 2.28 11.37
C SER A 89 3.71 1.61 11.57
N SER A 90 3.79 0.27 11.52
CA SER A 90 5.07 -0.43 11.71
C SER A 90 6.08 -0.22 10.59
N ILE A 91 5.62 0.16 9.39
CA ILE A 91 6.50 0.39 8.23
C ILE A 91 6.83 1.87 8.02
N GLN A 92 6.32 2.77 8.86
CA GLN A 92 6.63 4.19 8.74
C GLN A 92 8.05 4.55 9.19
N PRO A 93 8.60 5.65 8.68
CA PRO A 93 9.76 6.29 9.28
C PRO A 93 9.59 6.52 10.79
N SER A 94 10.67 6.38 11.54
CA SER A 94 10.67 6.51 13.01
C SER A 94 10.18 7.89 13.48
N PHE A 95 10.45 8.96 12.73
CA PHE A 95 9.96 10.31 13.05
C PHE A 95 8.43 10.46 12.96
N ARG A 96 7.74 9.48 12.35
CA ARG A 96 6.27 9.41 12.31
C ARG A 96 5.69 8.47 13.36
N ALA A 97 6.52 7.80 14.15
CA ALA A 97 6.06 6.89 15.19
C ALA A 97 5.13 7.65 16.16
N SER A 98 4.03 7.00 16.54
CA SER A 98 3.06 7.53 17.48
C SER A 98 2.68 6.43 18.47
N GLY A 99 2.15 6.82 19.64
CA GLY A 99 1.54 5.87 20.57
C GLY A 99 0.12 5.43 20.17
N ASN A 100 -0.40 5.94 19.05
CA ASN A 100 -1.73 5.67 18.53
C ASN A 100 -1.69 4.64 17.39
N ALA A 101 -2.85 4.20 16.93
CA ALA A 101 -2.97 3.25 15.82
C ALA A 101 -2.40 3.79 14.49
N PHE A 102 -2.40 5.11 14.29
CA PHE A 102 -1.94 5.76 13.06
C PHE A 102 -0.66 6.58 13.28
N PRO A 103 0.20 6.70 12.24
CA PRO A 103 1.41 7.51 12.33
C PRO A 103 1.09 9.00 12.44
N LEU A 104 2.02 9.76 12.98
CA LEU A 104 1.91 11.21 13.03
C LEU A 104 1.77 11.81 11.61
N PRO A 105 0.97 12.88 11.43
CA PRO A 105 0.80 13.56 10.14
C PRO A 105 1.99 14.50 9.83
N VAL A 106 3.21 14.03 10.10
CA VAL A 106 4.47 14.72 9.81
C VAL A 106 5.09 14.04 8.59
N TYR A 107 5.39 14.81 7.54
CA TYR A 107 5.89 14.27 6.27
C TYR A 107 7.30 14.73 5.91
N SER A 108 7.77 15.81 6.55
CA SER A 108 9.14 16.30 6.45
C SER A 108 9.98 15.64 7.54
N ASP A 109 11.03 14.94 7.15
CA ASP A 109 11.97 14.37 8.11
C ASP A 109 12.74 15.50 8.82
N PRO A 110 12.64 15.65 10.15
CA PRO A 110 13.37 16.67 10.89
C PRO A 110 14.89 16.48 10.84
N ASN A 111 15.37 15.27 10.54
CA ASN A 111 16.78 14.92 10.45
C ASN A 111 17.19 14.57 9.01
N HIS A 112 16.47 15.10 8.01
CA HIS A 112 16.80 14.91 6.61
C HIS A 112 18.29 15.19 6.33
N SER A 113 18.94 14.24 5.68
CA SER A 113 20.27 14.44 5.08
C SER A 113 20.18 14.11 3.60
N ASP A 114 20.94 14.83 2.77
CA ASP A 114 20.98 14.58 1.32
C ASP A 114 21.45 13.16 0.96
N GLU A 115 22.10 12.47 1.91
CA GLU A 115 22.63 11.12 1.76
C GLU A 115 21.60 10.03 2.11
N GLN A 116 20.55 10.33 2.87
CA GLN A 116 19.60 9.34 3.37
C GLN A 116 18.15 9.73 3.07
N ASP A 117 17.56 9.03 2.10
CA ASP A 117 16.15 9.14 1.80
C ASP A 117 15.32 8.22 2.68
N THR A 118 14.76 8.79 3.75
CA THR A 118 13.97 8.08 4.77
C THR A 118 12.65 7.51 4.23
N TRP A 119 12.24 7.86 3.00
CA TRP A 119 11.05 7.33 2.36
C TRP A 119 11.35 6.22 1.35
N ALA A 120 12.62 5.95 1.07
CA ALA A 120 13.04 5.01 0.03
C ALA A 120 12.42 3.62 0.20
N HIS A 121 12.30 3.12 1.45
CA HIS A 121 11.73 1.80 1.73
C HIS A 121 10.22 1.72 1.45
N LEU A 122 9.50 2.84 1.44
CA LEU A 122 8.07 2.89 1.10
C LEU A 122 7.81 3.12 -0.39
N ARG A 123 8.77 3.65 -1.15
CA ARG A 123 8.64 3.86 -2.61
C ARG A 123 8.91 2.58 -3.40
N GLN A 124 8.16 1.55 -3.07
CA GLN A 124 8.20 0.26 -3.76
C GLN A 124 7.06 0.20 -4.78
N GLY A 125 7.42 0.02 -6.06
CA GLY A 125 6.45 -0.19 -7.13
C GLY A 125 6.08 -1.67 -7.28
N GLY A 126 5.11 -1.96 -8.15
CA GLY A 126 4.71 -3.34 -8.45
C GLY A 126 3.64 -3.89 -7.50
N GLN A 127 3.22 -5.14 -7.77
CA GLN A 127 2.07 -5.79 -7.10
C GLN A 127 2.22 -6.03 -5.59
N ASN A 128 3.45 -5.94 -5.07
CA ASN A 128 3.77 -6.12 -3.65
C ASN A 128 4.25 -4.82 -2.99
N GLY A 129 4.25 -3.73 -3.75
CA GLY A 129 4.68 -2.41 -3.31
C GLY A 129 3.55 -1.63 -2.64
N PHE A 130 3.55 -0.32 -2.85
CA PHE A 130 2.60 0.60 -2.21
C PHE A 130 1.14 0.28 -2.55
N VAL A 131 0.86 -0.33 -3.70
CA VAL A 131 -0.49 -0.76 -4.06
C VAL A 131 -1.13 -1.68 -3.00
N SER A 132 -0.33 -2.44 -2.25
CA SER A 132 -0.84 -3.33 -1.21
C SER A 132 -1.59 -2.58 -0.11
N ILE A 133 -1.08 -1.44 0.37
CA ILE A 133 -1.80 -0.65 1.37
C ILE A 133 -3.06 0.00 0.76
N VAL A 134 -2.99 0.48 -0.48
CA VAL A 134 -4.14 1.10 -1.16
C VAL A 134 -5.27 0.09 -1.31
N ILE A 135 -4.99 -1.13 -1.75
CA ILE A 135 -6.01 -2.18 -1.87
C ILE A 135 -6.62 -2.53 -0.51
N MET A 136 -5.80 -2.71 0.53
CA MET A 136 -6.34 -3.04 1.86
C MET A 136 -7.22 -1.92 2.42
N MET A 137 -6.90 -0.65 2.17
CA MET A 137 -7.79 0.46 2.52
C MET A 137 -9.06 0.53 1.66
N ALA A 138 -9.10 -0.10 0.49
CA ALA A 138 -10.33 -0.20 -0.30
C ALA A 138 -11.29 -1.25 0.28
N TRP A 139 -10.74 -2.26 0.97
CA TRP A 139 -11.51 -3.35 1.57
C TRP A 139 -12.08 -3.00 2.95
N TRP A 140 -11.47 -2.04 3.63
CA TRP A 140 -11.91 -1.51 4.92
C TRP A 140 -12.85 -0.33 4.74
#